data_AF-A0A7T5R7Z2-F1
#
_entry.id   AF-A0A7T5R7Z2-F1
#
_cell.length_a   1.000
_cell.length_b   1.000
_cell.length_c   1.000
_cell.angle_alpha   90.00
_cell.angle_beta   90.00
_cell.angle_gamma   90.00
#
_symmetry.space_group_name_H-M   'P 1'
#
loop_
_entity.id
_entity.type
_entity.pdbx_description
1 polymer ?
#
loop_
_entity_poly.entity_id
_entity_poly.type
_entity_poly.pdbx_seq_one_letter_code
_entity_poly.pdbx_strand_id
1 'polypeptide(L)'
;MDDNKWSSLILSLKNSFQLVKSDMNLLTQKDFELEGKIENLSKRLNNIEKFIYSNATPIQETGEIEEEISIKSGFEDLTKITPAQQNLLIMLYKLLNESGREWVSMKNLTLEIHPKKEYKNIKSLISDYTNILSDLGLVRKTRKGRETYLTLTEKAKKSLKKVKKEITIRNRQTI
;
A
#
# COMPACT_ATOMS: atom_id res chain seq x y z
N MET A 1 19.09 44.27 55.06
CA MET A 1 17.82 43.94 54.36
C MET A 1 18.15 43.53 52.95
N ASP A 2 17.66 42.35 52.54
CA ASP A 2 18.02 41.56 51.37
C ASP A 2 17.43 42.07 50.04
N ASP A 3 17.29 43.38 49.84
CA ASP A 3 16.59 43.95 48.66
C ASP A 3 17.26 43.57 47.33
N ASN A 4 18.59 43.40 47.35
CA ASN A 4 19.35 42.96 46.17
C ASN A 4 19.09 41.50 45.78
N LYS A 5 18.77 40.63 46.74
CA LYS A 5 18.44 39.22 46.42
C LYS A 5 17.05 39.15 45.80
N TRP A 6 16.08 39.87 46.37
CA TRP A 6 14.73 39.94 45.83
C TRP A 6 14.68 40.52 44.41
N SER A 7 15.45 41.59 44.15
CA SER A 7 15.51 42.17 42.80
C SER A 7 16.13 41.20 41.78
N SER A 8 17.20 40.46 42.15
CA SER A 8 17.79 39.45 41.28
C SER A 8 16.83 38.28 40.98
N LEU A 9 16.06 37.85 41.97
CA LEU A 9 15.08 36.78 41.81
C LEU A 9 13.96 37.21 40.87
N ILE A 10 13.41 38.41 41.07
CA ILE A 10 12.38 38.99 40.19
C ILE A 10 12.90 39.12 38.75
N LEU A 11 14.15 39.53 38.56
CA LEU A 11 14.76 39.64 37.24
C LEU A 11 14.89 38.26 36.57
N SER A 12 15.37 37.25 37.31
CA SER A 12 15.50 35.88 36.80
C SER A 12 14.15 35.26 36.42
N LEU A 13 13.11 35.50 37.23
CA LEU A 13 11.75 35.03 36.99
C LEU A 13 11.17 35.69 35.74
N LYS A 14 11.37 37.00 35.59
CA LYS A 14 10.92 37.75 34.40
C LYS A 14 11.57 37.20 33.14
N ASN A 15 12.87 36.90 33.20
CA ASN A 15 13.59 36.30 32.07
C ASN A 15 13.08 34.90 31.74
N SER A 16 12.84 34.05 32.75
CA SER A 16 12.28 32.71 32.49
C SER A 16 10.88 32.77 31.89
N PHE A 17 10.02 33.69 32.36
CA PHE A 17 8.70 33.88 31.77
C PHE A 17 8.77 34.41 30.33
N GLN A 18 9.72 35.28 30.02
CA GLN A 18 9.94 35.75 28.65
C GLN A 18 10.38 34.62 27.72
N LEU A 19 11.27 33.73 28.19
CA LEU A 19 11.70 32.56 27.43
C LEU A 19 10.53 31.59 27.18
N VAL A 20 9.76 31.26 28.21
CA VAL A 20 8.57 30.39 28.07
C VAL A 20 7.56 30.99 27.10
N LYS A 21 7.33 32.30 27.16
CA LYS A 21 6.42 32.99 26.24
C LYS A 21 6.94 32.96 24.79
N SER A 22 8.25 33.12 24.60
CA SER A 22 8.89 32.99 23.29
C SER A 22 8.70 31.58 22.71
N ASP A 23 8.97 30.55 23.52
CA ASP A 23 8.85 29.15 23.09
C ASP A 23 7.39 28.79 22.76
N MET A 24 6.44 29.27 23.57
CA MET A 24 5.02 29.04 23.32
C MET A 24 4.55 29.69 22.01
N ASN A 25 5.03 30.91 21.71
CA ASN A 25 4.74 31.56 20.42
C ASN A 25 5.33 30.78 19.23
N LEU A 26 6.54 30.24 19.39
CA LEU A 26 7.20 29.45 18.35
C LEU A 26 6.48 28.13 18.08
N LEU A 27 5.94 27.49 19.12
CA LEU A 27 5.09 26.30 18.98
C LEU A 27 3.80 26.62 18.23
N THR A 28 3.11 27.70 18.60
CA THR A 28 1.88 28.14 17.90
C THR A 28 2.14 28.41 16.41
N GLN A 29 3.28 29.02 16.08
CA GLN A 29 3.65 29.26 14.68
C GLN A 29 3.89 27.95 13.92
N LYS A 30 4.59 26.99 14.54
CA LYS A 30 4.82 25.67 13.93
C LYS A 30 3.52 24.89 13.71
N ASP A 31 2.59 24.96 14.66
CA ASP A 31 1.29 24.30 14.52
C ASP A 31 0.52 24.87 13.32
N PHE A 32 0.52 26.19 13.14
CA PHE A 32 -0.09 26.83 11.98
C PHE A 32 0.57 26.42 10.65
N GLU A 33 1.90 26.32 10.62
CA GLU A 33 2.63 25.81 9.44
C GLU A 33 2.30 24.34 9.12
N LEU A 34 2.11 23.51 10.16
CA LEU A 34 1.74 22.10 9.98
C LEU A 34 0.30 21.95 9.49
N GLU A 35 -0.64 22.74 10.01
CA GLU A 35 -2.01 22.78 9.52
C GLU A 35 -2.07 23.15 8.03
N GLY A 36 -1.31 24.17 7.60
CA GLY A 36 -1.22 24.55 6.20
C GLY A 36 -0.64 23.44 5.30
N LYS A 37 0.34 22.67 5.79
CA LYS A 37 0.88 21.50 5.06
C LYS A 37 -0.15 20.39 4.94
N ILE A 38 -0.90 20.11 6.01
CA ILE A 38 -1.98 19.11 6.01
C ILE A 38 -3.07 19.52 5.02
N GLU A 39 -3.50 20.78 5.02
CA GLU A 39 -4.50 21.29 4.09
C GLU A 39 -4.04 21.14 2.63
N ASN A 40 -2.78 21.45 2.34
CA ASN A 40 -2.22 21.29 0.99
C ASN A 40 -2.19 19.82 0.55
N LEU A 41 -1.81 18.89 1.43
CA LEU A 41 -1.83 17.45 1.13
C LEU A 41 -3.25 16.95 0.86
N SER A 42 -4.23 17.40 1.64
CA SER A 42 -5.64 17.07 1.44
C SER A 42 -6.16 17.57 0.09
N LYS A 43 -5.80 18.79 -0.32
CA LYS A 43 -6.13 19.32 -1.67
C LYS A 43 -5.53 18.45 -2.78
N ARG A 44 -4.27 18.04 -2.64
CA ARG A 44 -3.59 17.18 -3.63
C ARG A 44 -4.25 15.81 -3.75
N LEU A 45 -4.62 15.17 -2.64
CA LEU A 45 -5.32 13.88 -2.64
C LEU A 45 -6.66 13.98 -3.37
N ASN A 46 -7.46 14.99 -3.07
CA ASN A 46 -8.75 15.21 -3.71
C ASN A 46 -8.61 15.39 -5.24
N ASN A 47 -7.56 16.10 -5.69
CA ASN A 47 -7.28 16.25 -7.12
C ASN A 47 -6.92 14.92 -7.80
N ILE A 48 -6.15 14.06 -7.13
CA ILE A 48 -5.80 12.72 -7.64
C ILE A 48 -7.05 11.86 -7.74
N GLU A 49 -7.90 11.88 -6.71
CA GLU A 49 -9.17 11.14 -6.73
C GLU A 49 -10.05 11.55 -7.91
N LYS A 50 -10.26 12.86 -8.10
CA LYS A 50 -11.02 13.38 -9.24
C LYS A 50 -10.46 12.91 -10.60
N PHE A 51 -9.15 12.89 -10.75
CA PHE A 51 -8.49 12.43 -11.97
C PHE A 51 -8.67 10.93 -12.24
N ILE A 52 -8.66 10.11 -11.19
CA ILE A 52 -8.92 8.67 -11.31
C ILE A 52 -10.37 8.41 -11.75
N TYR A 53 -11.33 9.16 -11.19
CA TYR A 53 -12.73 9.02 -11.55
C TYR A 53 -13.05 9.50 -12.98
N SER A 54 -12.37 10.55 -13.48
CA SER A 54 -12.64 11.08 -14.82
C SER A 54 -12.08 10.24 -15.96
N ASN A 55 -11.02 9.46 -15.72
CA ASN A 55 -10.27 8.77 -16.78
C ASN A 55 -10.56 7.26 -16.87
N ALA A 56 -11.44 6.73 -16.03
CA ALA A 56 -11.88 5.34 -16.14
C ALA A 56 -12.95 5.21 -17.24
N THR A 57 -12.52 4.95 -18.49
CA THR A 57 -13.42 4.63 -19.60
C THR A 57 -13.99 3.20 -19.51
N PRO A 58 -15.20 2.95 -20.06
CA PRO A 58 -15.85 1.66 -20.04
C PRO A 58 -15.29 0.75 -21.14
N ILE A 59 -14.68 -0.37 -20.77
CA ILE A 59 -14.12 -1.34 -21.72
C ILE A 59 -15.26 -2.30 -22.14
N GLN A 60 -15.62 -2.25 -23.43
CA GLN A 60 -16.54 -3.17 -24.09
C GLN A 60 -15.92 -4.57 -24.19
N GLU A 61 -16.73 -5.58 -23.87
CA GLU A 61 -16.38 -7.00 -23.95
C GLU A 61 -16.35 -7.49 -25.41
N THR A 62 -15.30 -8.21 -25.79
CA THR A 62 -15.25 -9.03 -27.01
C THR A 62 -14.78 -10.44 -26.67
N GLY A 63 -15.70 -11.40 -26.85
CA GLY A 63 -15.56 -12.72 -27.48
C GLY A 63 -14.47 -13.71 -27.02
N GLU A 64 -14.94 -14.83 -26.42
CA GLU A 64 -14.63 -16.26 -26.67
C GLU A 64 -13.15 -16.70 -26.80
N ILE A 65 -12.66 -17.75 -26.12
CA ILE A 65 -12.97 -19.17 -26.38
C ILE A 65 -12.81 -20.01 -25.10
N GLU A 66 -13.65 -21.04 -25.02
CA GLU A 66 -13.79 -22.07 -23.99
C GLU A 66 -12.58 -23.01 -23.89
N GLU A 67 -12.23 -23.44 -22.67
CA GLU A 67 -11.81 -24.82 -22.41
C GLU A 67 -12.17 -25.19 -20.96
N GLU A 68 -13.09 -26.14 -20.85
CA GLU A 68 -13.55 -26.78 -19.62
C GLU A 68 -12.43 -27.59 -18.96
N ILE A 69 -11.98 -27.16 -17.77
CA ILE A 69 -11.36 -28.07 -16.80
C ILE A 69 -11.92 -27.76 -15.40
N SER A 70 -12.72 -28.71 -14.92
CA SER A 70 -13.05 -29.06 -13.52
C SER A 70 -13.05 -27.91 -12.49
N ILE A 71 -14.22 -27.32 -12.28
CA ILE A 71 -14.46 -26.24 -11.32
C ILE A 71 -15.23 -26.82 -10.11
N LYS A 72 -14.54 -27.37 -9.12
CA LYS A 72 -15.09 -27.55 -7.75
C LYS A 72 -14.06 -27.37 -6.62
N SER A 73 -13.16 -26.38 -6.72
CA SER A 73 -12.30 -25.98 -5.56
C SER A 73 -11.84 -24.50 -5.52
N GLY A 74 -12.33 -23.64 -6.43
CA GLY A 74 -11.68 -22.35 -6.70
C GLY A 74 -11.81 -21.24 -5.65
N PHE A 75 -12.51 -21.45 -4.53
CA PHE A 75 -12.75 -20.41 -3.52
C PHE A 75 -12.22 -20.75 -2.12
N GLU A 76 -11.94 -22.02 -1.82
CA GLU A 76 -11.45 -22.44 -0.49
C GLU A 76 -10.00 -22.05 -0.21
N ASP A 77 -9.21 -21.72 -1.23
CA ASP A 77 -7.78 -21.47 -1.03
C ASP A 77 -7.43 -19.99 -0.78
N LEU A 78 -8.32 -19.06 -1.12
CA LEU A 78 -8.14 -17.64 -0.81
C LEU A 78 -8.45 -17.31 0.65
N THR A 79 -9.24 -18.13 1.35
CA THR A 79 -9.49 -17.96 2.79
C THR A 79 -8.34 -18.49 3.66
N LYS A 80 -7.45 -19.31 3.09
CA LYS A 80 -6.30 -19.92 3.78
C LYS A 80 -5.06 -19.03 3.80
N ILE A 81 -5.06 -17.92 3.06
CA ILE A 81 -3.92 -17.00 2.97
C ILE A 81 -4.11 -15.78 3.86
N THR A 82 -3.01 -15.29 4.42
CA THR A 82 -3.02 -14.09 5.27
C THR A 82 -3.26 -12.83 4.42
N PRO A 83 -3.75 -11.71 5.02
CA PRO A 83 -3.92 -10.45 4.31
C PRO A 83 -2.64 -9.95 3.62
N ALA A 84 -1.47 -10.19 4.21
CA ALA A 84 -0.19 -9.84 3.61
C ALA A 84 0.11 -10.65 2.34
N GLN A 85 -0.18 -11.96 2.35
CA GLN A 85 -0.03 -12.82 1.18
C GLN A 85 -1.05 -12.48 0.09
N GLN A 86 -2.28 -12.13 0.48
CA GLN A 86 -3.31 -11.67 -0.45
C GLN A 86 -2.89 -10.36 -1.12
N ASN A 87 -2.37 -9.40 -0.36
CA ASN A 87 -1.85 -8.15 -0.91
C ASN A 87 -0.69 -8.39 -1.89
N LEU A 88 0.21 -9.32 -1.57
CA LEU A 88 1.30 -9.72 -2.46
C LEU A 88 0.77 -10.31 -3.77
N LEU A 89 -0.24 -11.19 -3.69
CA LEU A 89 -0.87 -11.80 -4.87
C LEU A 89 -1.57 -10.75 -5.74
N ILE A 90 -2.27 -9.79 -5.11
CA ILE A 90 -2.93 -8.68 -5.81
C ILE A 90 -1.90 -7.76 -6.47
N MET A 91 -0.79 -7.46 -5.80
CA MET A 91 0.26 -6.61 -6.36
C MET A 91 0.96 -7.29 -7.54
N LEU A 92 1.24 -8.58 -7.43
CA LEU A 92 1.77 -9.38 -8.55
C LEU A 92 0.80 -9.36 -9.75
N TYR A 93 -0.51 -9.49 -9.51
CA TYR A 93 -1.52 -9.40 -10.56
C TYR A 93 -1.53 -8.03 -11.26
N LYS A 94 -1.45 -6.94 -10.48
CA LYS A 94 -1.38 -5.58 -11.04
C LYS A 94 -0.14 -5.40 -11.91
N LEU A 95 1.03 -5.79 -11.40
CA LEU A 95 2.29 -5.64 -12.13
C LEU A 95 2.33 -6.44 -13.44
N LEU A 96 1.79 -7.66 -13.44
CA LEU A 96 1.69 -8.47 -14.66
C LEU A 96 0.79 -7.80 -15.71
N ASN A 97 -0.36 -7.28 -15.28
CA ASN A 97 -1.30 -6.61 -16.18
C ASN A 97 -0.79 -5.25 -16.68
N GLU A 98 -0.12 -4.48 -15.83
CA GLU A 98 0.40 -3.15 -16.19
C GLU A 98 1.62 -3.24 -17.12
N SER A 99 2.51 -4.21 -16.86
CA SER A 99 3.72 -4.36 -17.67
C SER A 99 3.49 -5.12 -18.98
N GLY A 100 2.37 -5.83 -19.11
CA GLY A 100 2.12 -6.77 -20.21
C GLY A 100 3.11 -7.95 -20.25
N ARG A 101 3.91 -8.15 -19.20
CA ARG A 101 4.90 -9.22 -19.11
C ARG A 101 4.29 -10.42 -18.42
N GLU A 102 4.70 -11.62 -18.83
CA GLU A 102 4.28 -12.86 -18.17
C GLU A 102 4.99 -13.12 -16.84
N TRP A 103 6.17 -12.53 -16.63
CA TRP A 103 7.03 -12.80 -15.47
C TRP A 103 7.49 -11.50 -14.81
N VAL A 104 7.40 -11.46 -13.48
CA VAL A 104 7.87 -10.34 -12.65
C VAL A 104 8.99 -10.83 -11.75
N SER A 105 10.09 -10.08 -11.67
CA SER A 105 11.18 -10.44 -10.76
C SER A 105 10.74 -10.26 -9.29
N MET A 106 11.16 -11.17 -8.41
CA MET A 106 10.86 -11.09 -6.99
C MET A 106 11.39 -9.79 -6.38
N LYS A 107 12.51 -9.28 -6.89
CA LYS A 107 13.07 -7.98 -6.50
C LYS A 107 12.11 -6.83 -6.82
N ASN A 108 11.57 -6.78 -8.04
CA ASN A 108 10.65 -5.72 -8.44
C ASN A 108 9.34 -5.80 -7.64
N LEU A 109 8.78 -7.00 -7.48
CA LEU A 109 7.59 -7.20 -6.64
C LEU A 109 7.81 -6.70 -5.20
N THR A 110 9.00 -6.97 -4.65
CA THR A 110 9.32 -6.56 -3.28
C THR A 110 9.43 -5.04 -3.13
N LEU A 111 10.09 -4.37 -4.09
CA LEU A 111 10.21 -2.92 -4.10
C LEU A 111 8.86 -2.24 -4.21
N GLU A 112 7.91 -2.84 -4.92
CA GLU A 112 6.57 -2.28 -5.05
C GLU A 112 5.69 -2.46 -3.81
N ILE A 113 5.81 -3.60 -3.14
CA ILE A 113 5.06 -3.83 -1.90
C ILE A 113 5.65 -3.01 -0.74
N HIS A 114 6.97 -2.81 -0.74
CA HIS A 114 7.70 -2.15 0.35
C HIS A 114 8.73 -1.13 -0.18
N PRO A 115 8.29 0.02 -0.72
CA PRO A 115 9.18 0.99 -1.38
C PRO A 115 10.20 1.63 -0.44
N LYS A 116 9.93 1.65 0.87
CA LYS A 116 10.80 2.25 1.90
C LYS A 116 11.80 1.26 2.51
N LYS A 117 11.71 -0.05 2.20
CA LYS A 117 12.56 -1.07 2.81
C LYS A 117 13.56 -1.61 1.79
N GLU A 118 14.80 -1.80 2.22
CA GLU A 118 15.79 -2.46 1.39
C GLU A 118 15.42 -3.92 1.13
N TYR A 119 15.50 -4.35 -0.13
CA TYR A 119 15.19 -5.73 -0.55
C TYR A 119 15.89 -6.78 0.31
N LYS A 120 17.15 -6.55 0.71
CA LYS A 120 17.94 -7.49 1.51
C LYS A 120 17.25 -7.85 2.84
N ASN A 121 16.57 -6.90 3.47
CA ASN A 121 15.98 -7.06 4.81
C ASN A 121 14.64 -7.82 4.77
N ILE A 122 13.96 -7.82 3.62
CA ILE A 122 12.62 -8.42 3.45
C ILE A 122 12.60 -9.59 2.46
N LYS A 123 13.74 -9.89 1.83
CA LYS A 123 13.88 -10.99 0.87
C LYS A 123 13.42 -12.33 1.44
N SER A 124 13.80 -12.66 2.68
CA SER A 124 13.40 -13.91 3.32
C SER A 124 11.89 -13.98 3.47
N LEU A 125 11.28 -12.93 4.03
CA LEU A 125 9.84 -12.86 4.23
C LEU A 125 9.04 -13.01 2.93
N ILE A 126 9.46 -12.30 1.87
CA ILE A 126 8.81 -12.41 0.56
C ILE A 126 9.03 -13.80 -0.06
N SER A 127 10.21 -14.39 0.13
CA SER A 127 10.47 -15.76 -0.29
C SER A 127 9.52 -16.75 0.39
N ASP A 128 9.32 -16.61 1.70
CA ASP A 128 8.44 -17.47 2.49
C ASP A 128 6.99 -17.32 2.06
N TYR A 129 6.51 -16.08 1.91
CA TYR A 129 5.15 -15.82 1.42
C TYR A 129 4.92 -16.37 0.02
N THR A 130 5.88 -16.18 -0.88
CA THR A 130 5.76 -16.70 -2.24
C THR A 130 5.91 -18.22 -2.30
N ASN A 131 6.61 -18.85 -1.35
CA ASN A 131 6.66 -20.32 -1.23
C ASN A 131 5.27 -20.85 -0.89
N ILE A 132 4.63 -20.30 0.15
CA ILE A 132 3.28 -20.67 0.55
C ILE A 132 2.29 -20.50 -0.61
N LEU A 133 2.37 -19.37 -1.34
CA LEU A 133 1.51 -19.14 -2.51
C LEU A 133 1.81 -20.10 -3.67
N SER A 134 3.05 -20.57 -3.80
CA SER A 134 3.44 -21.59 -4.77
C SER A 134 2.89 -22.96 -4.39
N ASP A 135 2.95 -23.32 -3.11
CA ASP A 135 2.45 -24.59 -2.57
C ASP A 135 0.92 -24.70 -2.72
N LEU A 136 0.21 -23.57 -2.59
CA LEU A 136 -1.23 -23.47 -2.86
C LEU A 136 -1.59 -23.48 -4.37
N GLY A 137 -0.58 -23.50 -5.24
CA GLY A 137 -0.73 -23.46 -6.69
C GLY A 137 -1.26 -22.13 -7.22
N LEU A 138 -1.06 -21.03 -6.49
CA LEU A 138 -1.49 -19.68 -6.88
C LEU A 138 -0.40 -18.94 -7.67
N VAL A 139 0.86 -19.23 -7.38
CA VAL A 139 2.02 -18.61 -8.02
C VAL A 139 2.92 -19.69 -8.61
N ARG A 140 3.53 -19.43 -9.76
CA ARG A 140 4.64 -20.22 -10.29
C ARG A 140 5.94 -19.45 -10.13
N LYS A 141 6.99 -20.16 -9.74
CA LYS A 141 8.35 -19.62 -9.63
C LYS A 141 9.23 -20.21 -10.71
N THR A 142 10.09 -19.37 -11.29
CA THR A 142 11.20 -19.83 -12.12
C THR A 142 12.46 -19.07 -11.75
N ARG A 143 13.62 -19.70 -11.87
CA ARG A 143 14.90 -19.07 -11.60
C ARG A 143 15.64 -18.88 -12.92
N LYS A 144 16.07 -17.64 -13.18
CA LYS A 144 16.91 -17.31 -14.34
C LYS A 144 18.17 -16.62 -13.82
N GLY A 145 19.30 -17.34 -13.86
CA GLY A 145 20.56 -16.89 -13.29
C GLY A 145 20.49 -16.67 -11.77
N ARG A 146 20.76 -15.43 -11.35
CA ARG A 146 20.77 -15.02 -9.93
C ARG A 146 19.42 -14.48 -9.43
N GLU A 147 18.42 -14.42 -10.29
CA GLU A 147 17.10 -13.87 -9.95
C GLU A 147 15.99 -14.92 -10.01
N THR A 148 15.00 -14.73 -9.15
CA THR A 148 13.75 -15.51 -9.14
C THR A 148 12.65 -14.66 -9.73
N TYR A 149 11.90 -15.26 -10.64
CA TYR A 149 10.77 -14.67 -11.33
C TYR A 149 9.50 -15.40 -10.94
N LEU A 150 8.42 -14.64 -10.89
CA LEU A 150 7.12 -15.05 -10.42
C LEU A 150 6.08 -14.77 -11.50
N THR A 151 5.13 -15.69 -11.65
CA THR A 151 3.93 -15.50 -12.47
C THR A 151 2.71 -16.07 -11.76
N LEU A 152 1.52 -15.64 -12.16
CA LEU A 152 0.27 -16.16 -11.63
C LEU A 152 -0.17 -17.40 -12.40
N THR A 153 -0.66 -18.40 -11.68
CA THR A 153 -1.32 -19.54 -12.31
C THR A 153 -2.71 -19.16 -12.82
N GLU A 154 -3.25 -19.96 -13.74
CA GLU A 154 -4.63 -19.81 -14.20
C GLU A 154 -5.63 -19.90 -13.04
N LYS A 155 -5.34 -20.72 -12.04
CA LYS A 155 -6.13 -20.82 -10.80
C LYS A 155 -6.20 -19.46 -10.08
N ALA A 156 -5.05 -18.83 -9.83
CA ALA A 156 -5.03 -17.51 -9.18
C ALA A 156 -5.70 -16.42 -10.01
N LYS A 157 -5.49 -16.40 -11.33
CA LYS A 157 -6.17 -15.46 -12.23
C LYS A 157 -7.69 -15.60 -12.15
N LYS A 158 -8.22 -16.83 -12.17
CA LYS A 158 -9.66 -17.11 -12.05
C LYS A 158 -10.20 -16.64 -10.69
N SER A 159 -9.51 -16.95 -9.59
CA SER A 159 -9.95 -16.56 -8.25
C SER A 159 -9.93 -15.03 -8.06
N LEU A 160 -8.91 -14.32 -8.55
CA LEU A 160 -8.83 -12.86 -8.50
C LEU A 160 -9.87 -12.15 -9.38
N LYS A 161 -10.22 -12.74 -10.54
CA LYS A 161 -11.32 -12.23 -11.39
C LYS A 161 -12.68 -12.30 -10.69
N LYS A 162 -12.92 -13.35 -9.88
CA LYS A 162 -14.17 -13.50 -9.11
C LYS A 162 -14.31 -12.46 -8.01
N VAL A 163 -13.22 -12.18 -7.28
CA VAL A 163 -13.20 -11.13 -6.25
C VAL A 163 -13.57 -9.77 -6.84
N LYS A 164 -13.10 -9.45 -8.05
CA LYS A 164 -13.51 -8.22 -8.75
C LYS A 164 -15.01 -8.22 -9.08
N LYS A 165 -15.57 -9.33 -9.55
CA LYS A 165 -16.99 -9.43 -9.91
C LYS A 165 -17.92 -9.32 -8.70
N GLU A 166 -17.57 -9.90 -7.55
CA GLU A 166 -18.40 -9.81 -6.33
C GLU A 166 -18.46 -8.39 -5.73
N ILE A 167 -17.36 -7.64 -5.81
CA ILE A 167 -17.34 -6.22 -5.41
C ILE A 167 -18.25 -5.41 -6.35
N THR A 168 -18.27 -5.72 -7.65
CA THR A 168 -19.16 -5.06 -8.63
C THR A 168 -20.64 -5.37 -8.38
N ILE A 169 -20.99 -6.56 -7.91
CA ILE A 169 -22.40 -6.98 -7.70
C ILE A 169 -22.99 -6.38 -6.42
N ARG A 170 -22.23 -6.28 -5.33
CA ARG A 170 -22.73 -5.65 -4.08
C ARG A 170 -23.07 -4.17 -4.26
N ASN A 171 -22.33 -3.46 -5.09
CA ASN A 171 -22.59 -2.05 -5.38
C ASN A 171 -23.84 -1.80 -6.23
N ARG A 172 -24.45 -2.85 -6.82
CA ARG A 172 -25.71 -2.77 -7.57
C ARG A 172 -26.97 -3.07 -6.74
N GLN A 173 -26.85 -3.62 -5.53
CA GLN A 173 -28.00 -4.00 -4.69
C GLN A 173 -28.36 -2.97 -3.61
N THR A 174 -27.60 -1.88 -3.49
CA THR A 174 -27.85 -0.75 -2.57
C THR A 174 -28.27 0.52 -3.33
N ILE A 175 -29.10 0.37 -4.36
CA ILE A 175 -29.85 1.46 -4.99
C ILE A 175 -31.32 1.11 -4.93
#